data_AF-A0AAX6G8S5-F1
#
_entry.id   AF-A0AAX6G8S5-F1
#
_cell.length_a   1.000
_cell.length_b   1.000
_cell.length_c   1.000
_cell.angle_alpha   90.00
_cell.angle_beta   90.00
_cell.angle_gamma   90.00
#
_symmetry.space_group_name_H-M   'P 1'
#
loop_
_entity.id
_entity.type
_entity.pdbx_description
1 polymer ?
#
loop_
_entity_poly.entity_id
_entity_poly.type
_entity_poly.pdbx_seq_one_letter_code
_entity_poly.pdbx_strand_id
1 'polypeptide(L)'
;MAAEGGGSGGYYYSSSKKTDDICEDVCGPQATKAALSMSRLRCALRGFDLKALVVLFVGVPIFIFFVYLHGQKITYFLRPLWESPPKPFNQIPHYYHENVTMENLCRLHGWGVRETPRRVFDAVLFSNELDILAIRWKELHPYVSEFILLESNSTFTGIKKPLFFANNRDQFKFAEVPADLRHRGRAVRQRGEPLRRGVLPTCRTGPAYQDRRYHGR
;
A
#
# COMPACT_ATOMS: atom_id res chain seq x y z
N MET A 1 -67.74 71.72 42.75
CA MET A 1 -67.01 72.99 43.04
C MET A 1 -65.77 72.58 43.83
N ALA A 2 -64.64 72.43 43.14
CA ALA A 2 -63.53 73.41 43.06
C ALA A 2 -62.60 73.27 44.29
N ALA A 3 -61.27 73.18 44.21
CA ALA A 3 -60.30 73.15 43.12
C ALA A 3 -58.91 72.83 43.74
N GLU A 4 -58.05 72.19 42.93
CA GLU A 4 -56.58 72.33 42.80
C GLU A 4 -55.64 72.18 44.03
N GLY A 5 -54.43 71.64 43.93
CA GLY A 5 -53.56 71.23 42.81
C GLY A 5 -52.42 70.36 43.39
N GLY A 6 -51.44 69.82 42.68
CA GLY A 6 -50.95 69.94 41.31
C GLY A 6 -49.56 69.27 41.26
N GLY A 7 -49.07 68.92 40.07
CA GLY A 7 -47.67 68.53 39.80
C GLY A 7 -47.48 67.05 39.46
N SER A 8 -47.64 66.66 38.18
CA SER A 8 -46.57 66.47 37.17
C SER A 8 -45.59 65.34 37.55
N GLY A 9 -45.46 64.21 36.85
CA GLY A 9 -45.55 63.96 35.42
C GLY A 9 -44.21 63.38 34.95
N GLY A 10 -44.21 62.36 34.08
CA GLY A 10 -43.02 61.96 33.32
C GLY A 10 -42.77 60.47 33.24
N TYR A 11 -43.30 59.85 32.19
CA TYR A 11 -43.08 58.47 31.77
C TYR A 11 -41.75 58.34 31.03
N TYR A 12 -40.93 57.33 31.32
CA TYR A 12 -39.92 56.83 30.38
C TYR A 12 -39.79 55.31 30.47
N TYR A 13 -40.13 54.65 29.36
CA TYR A 13 -39.92 53.23 29.08
C TYR A 13 -38.44 53.03 28.72
N SER A 14 -37.73 52.13 29.40
CA SER A 14 -36.34 51.79 29.06
C SER A 14 -36.26 50.35 28.56
N SER A 15 -35.96 50.20 27.26
CA SER A 15 -35.65 48.91 26.64
C SER A 15 -34.30 48.41 27.14
N SER A 16 -34.28 47.23 27.74
CA SER A 16 -33.06 46.54 28.17
C SER A 16 -32.23 46.12 26.94
N LYS A 17 -31.24 46.94 26.57
CA LYS A 17 -30.07 46.47 25.83
C LYS A 17 -29.09 45.93 26.86
N LYS A 18 -28.94 44.61 26.88
CA LYS A 18 -28.00 43.86 27.71
C LYS A 18 -26.58 44.24 27.29
N THR A 19 -25.96 45.16 28.01
CA THR A 19 -24.52 45.41 27.96
C THR A 19 -23.85 44.56 29.03
N ASP A 20 -22.83 43.80 28.64
CA ASP A 20 -22.07 42.91 29.51
C ASP A 20 -21.11 43.72 30.40
N ASP A 21 -21.64 44.35 31.45
CA ASP A 21 -20.89 45.19 32.40
C ASP A 21 -20.02 44.39 33.39
N ILE A 22 -19.79 43.10 33.17
CA ILE A 22 -19.11 42.22 34.14
C ILE A 22 -17.58 42.40 34.13
N CYS A 23 -17.01 43.09 33.14
CA CYS A 23 -15.55 43.14 32.98
C CYS A 23 -14.87 44.48 33.30
N GLU A 24 -15.61 45.56 33.59
CA GLU A 24 -15.00 46.84 33.95
C GLU A 24 -14.59 46.94 35.43
N ASP A 25 -15.30 46.25 36.34
CA ASP A 25 -15.18 46.50 37.79
C ASP A 25 -13.93 45.90 38.47
N VAL A 26 -12.93 45.44 37.70
CA VAL A 26 -11.70 44.82 38.23
C VAL A 26 -10.42 45.61 37.91
N CYS A 27 -10.51 46.74 37.21
CA CYS A 27 -9.33 47.56 36.85
C CYS A 27 -9.35 48.96 37.47
N GLY A 28 -9.16 49.04 38.79
CA GLY A 28 -8.77 50.29 39.47
C GLY A 28 -7.30 50.68 39.18
N PRO A 29 -6.88 51.93 39.42
CA PRO A 29 -5.71 52.57 38.78
C PRO A 29 -4.31 52.07 39.22
N GLN A 30 -4.16 50.91 39.87
CA GLN A 30 -2.87 50.41 40.37
C GLN A 30 -2.71 48.89 40.19
N ALA A 31 -2.80 48.39 38.96
CA ALA A 31 -2.49 46.99 38.65
C ALA A 31 -1.18 46.88 37.85
N THR A 32 -0.18 46.18 38.40
CA THR A 32 1.08 45.86 37.70
C THR A 32 0.81 44.99 36.46
N LYS A 33 1.66 45.12 35.43
CA LYS A 33 1.52 44.42 34.13
C LYS A 33 1.29 42.89 34.24
N ALA A 34 1.75 42.27 35.33
CA ALA A 34 1.53 40.86 35.63
C ALA A 34 0.06 40.52 36.00
N ALA A 35 -0.65 41.41 36.70
CA ALA A 35 -2.05 41.22 37.07
C ALA A 35 -3.01 41.31 35.86
N LEU A 36 -2.69 42.19 34.89
CA LEU A 36 -3.40 42.30 33.62
C LEU A 36 -3.24 41.06 32.73
N SER A 37 -2.06 40.42 32.75
CA SER A 37 -1.79 39.14 32.05
C SER A 37 -2.63 37.99 32.63
N MET A 38 -2.69 37.88 33.96
CA MET A 38 -3.45 36.83 34.65
C MET A 38 -4.98 37.04 34.56
N SER A 39 -5.45 38.29 34.46
CA SER A 39 -6.88 38.61 34.33
C SER A 39 -7.44 38.27 32.94
N ARG A 40 -6.65 38.51 31.88
CA ARG A 40 -7.02 38.13 30.49
C ARG A 40 -7.02 36.62 30.27
N LEU A 41 -6.07 35.91 30.89
CA LEU A 41 -6.05 34.44 30.87
C LEU A 41 -7.27 33.86 31.61
N ARG A 42 -7.65 34.45 32.75
CA ARG A 42 -8.84 34.05 33.52
C ARG A 42 -10.15 34.32 32.78
N CYS A 43 -10.26 35.38 31.98
CA CYS A 43 -11.42 35.62 31.11
C CYS A 43 -11.45 34.71 29.88
N ALA A 44 -10.30 34.48 29.23
CA ALA A 44 -10.19 33.55 28.10
C ALA A 44 -10.52 32.10 28.51
N LEU A 45 -10.12 31.67 29.71
CA LEU A 45 -10.45 30.36 30.28
C LEU A 45 -11.89 30.26 30.83
N ARG A 46 -12.60 31.39 31.01
CA ARG A 46 -13.99 31.42 31.51
C ARG A 46 -15.03 31.17 30.41
N GLY A 47 -14.64 31.34 29.14
CA GLY A 47 -15.47 31.08 27.96
C GLY A 47 -15.28 29.70 27.33
N PHE A 48 -14.32 28.90 27.81
CA PHE A 48 -14.26 27.50 27.44
C PHE A 48 -15.28 26.74 28.28
N ASP A 49 -16.36 26.29 27.63
CA ASP A 49 -17.29 25.35 28.23
C ASP A 49 -16.49 24.21 28.86
N LEU A 50 -16.66 23.97 30.16
CA LEU A 50 -16.00 22.86 30.88
C LEU A 50 -16.15 21.53 30.12
N LYS A 51 -17.25 21.39 29.37
CA LYS A 51 -17.51 20.28 28.43
C LYS A 51 -16.49 20.20 27.29
N ALA A 52 -16.11 21.31 26.68
CA ALA A 52 -15.08 21.36 25.65
C ALA A 52 -13.69 20.97 26.20
N LEU A 53 -13.36 21.41 27.42
CA LEU A 53 -12.12 21.00 28.09
C LEU A 53 -12.11 19.50 28.39
N VAL A 54 -13.23 18.92 28.86
CA VAL A 54 -13.35 17.47 29.08
C VAL A 54 -13.23 16.68 27.78
N VAL A 55 -13.88 17.13 26.69
CA VAL A 55 -13.74 16.47 25.37
C VAL A 55 -12.29 16.54 24.89
N LEU A 56 -11.62 17.67 25.05
CA LEU A 56 -10.23 17.86 24.61
C LEU A 56 -9.22 17.05 25.43
N PHE A 57 -9.32 17.08 26.76
CA PHE A 57 -8.31 16.47 27.64
C PHE A 57 -8.62 15.04 28.04
N VAL A 58 -9.85 14.56 27.86
CA VAL A 58 -10.25 13.18 28.19
C VAL A 58 -10.75 12.44 26.96
N GLY A 59 -11.64 13.06 26.17
CA GLY A 59 -12.21 12.43 24.97
C GLY A 59 -11.18 12.14 23.88
N VAL A 60 -10.38 13.15 23.50
CA VAL A 60 -9.35 13.02 22.46
C VAL A 60 -8.28 11.97 22.80
N PRO A 61 -7.67 11.94 24.01
CA PRO A 61 -6.67 10.91 24.32
C PRO A 61 -7.27 9.50 24.39
N ILE A 62 -8.52 9.33 24.86
CA ILE A 62 -9.21 8.03 24.83
C ILE A 62 -9.45 7.59 23.38
N PHE A 63 -9.88 8.49 22.50
CA PHE A 63 -10.06 8.19 21.08
C PHE A 63 -8.74 7.81 20.40
N ILE A 64 -7.66 8.55 20.66
CA ILE A 64 -6.32 8.22 20.15
C ILE A 64 -5.86 6.86 20.67
N PHE A 65 -6.06 6.56 21.96
CA PHE A 65 -5.72 5.26 22.54
C PHE A 65 -6.53 4.12 21.92
N PHE A 66 -7.82 4.33 21.66
CA PHE A 66 -8.67 3.37 20.96
C PHE A 66 -8.20 3.13 19.52
N VAL A 67 -7.87 4.18 18.77
CA VAL A 67 -7.29 4.07 17.42
C VAL A 67 -5.91 3.42 17.46
N TYR A 68 -5.12 3.62 18.51
CA TYR A 68 -3.83 2.96 18.67
C TYR A 68 -4.00 1.44 18.89
N LEU A 69 -4.92 1.03 19.77
CA LEU A 69 -5.19 -0.38 20.05
C LEU A 69 -5.92 -1.09 18.90
N HIS A 70 -6.80 -0.39 18.18
CA HIS A 70 -7.66 -0.98 17.15
C HIS A 70 -7.39 -0.48 15.74
N GLY A 71 -6.29 0.25 15.51
CA GLY A 71 -5.98 0.86 14.22
C GLY A 71 -5.96 -0.14 13.09
N GLN A 72 -5.33 -1.30 13.29
CA GLN A 72 -5.33 -2.38 12.30
C GLN A 72 -6.76 -2.90 11.99
N LYS A 73 -7.62 -3.01 13.01
CA LYS A 73 -9.02 -3.46 12.82
C LYS A 73 -9.83 -2.43 12.05
N ILE A 74 -9.69 -1.15 12.39
CA ILE A 74 -10.38 -0.03 11.75
C ILE A 74 -9.93 0.11 10.30
N THR A 75 -8.62 -0.02 10.04
CA THR A 75 -8.08 0.03 8.67
C THR A 75 -8.59 -1.15 7.84
N TYR A 76 -8.62 -2.38 8.37
CA TYR A 76 -9.19 -3.50 7.64
C TYR A 76 -10.70 -3.39 7.43
N PHE A 77 -11.45 -2.84 8.39
CA PHE A 77 -12.90 -2.66 8.29
C PHE A 77 -13.28 -1.62 7.23
N LEU A 78 -12.57 -0.50 7.20
CA LEU A 78 -12.84 0.58 6.26
C LEU A 78 -12.10 0.38 4.91
N ARG A 79 -11.32 -0.70 4.75
CA ARG A 79 -10.64 -1.10 3.51
C ARG A 79 -11.49 -0.99 2.23
N PRO A 80 -12.78 -1.41 2.23
CA PRO A 80 -13.62 -1.28 1.05
C PRO A 80 -13.88 0.17 0.60
N LEU A 81 -13.66 1.17 1.46
CA LEU A 81 -13.87 2.59 1.13
C LEU A 81 -12.69 3.22 0.37
N TRP A 82 -11.48 2.65 0.44
CA TRP A 82 -10.28 3.20 -0.22
C TRP A 82 -9.50 2.20 -1.07
N GLU A 83 -9.79 0.90 -0.96
CA GLU A 83 -9.21 -0.13 -1.81
C GLU A 83 -10.27 -0.58 -2.82
N SER A 84 -10.19 -0.05 -4.03
CA SER A 84 -11.04 -0.51 -5.13
C SER A 84 -10.68 -1.95 -5.49
N PRO A 85 -11.67 -2.81 -5.80
CA PRO A 85 -11.37 -4.17 -6.23
C PRO A 85 -10.47 -4.15 -7.47
N PRO A 86 -9.55 -5.12 -7.61
CA PRO A 86 -8.77 -5.23 -8.82
C PRO A 86 -9.69 -5.39 -10.03
N LYS A 87 -9.25 -4.93 -11.20
CA LYS A 87 -10.00 -5.13 -12.45
C LYS A 87 -10.28 -6.63 -12.63
N PRO A 88 -11.50 -7.01 -13.06
CA PRO A 88 -11.84 -8.41 -13.23
C PRO A 88 -10.89 -9.06 -14.24
N PHE A 89 -10.56 -10.33 -14.02
CA PHE A 89 -9.71 -11.08 -14.92
C PHE A 89 -10.40 -11.24 -16.28
N ASN A 90 -9.65 -11.04 -17.36
CA ASN A 90 -10.10 -11.42 -18.69
C ASN A 90 -9.98 -12.94 -18.85
N GLN A 91 -11.12 -13.64 -18.93
CA GLN A 91 -11.12 -15.08 -19.12
C GLN A 91 -10.80 -15.41 -20.57
N ILE A 92 -9.63 -16.00 -20.80
CA ILE A 92 -9.22 -16.50 -22.12
C ILE A 92 -9.49 -18.01 -22.11
N PRO A 93 -10.46 -18.53 -22.89
CA PRO A 93 -10.74 -19.96 -22.93
C PRO A 93 -9.52 -20.71 -23.47
N HIS A 94 -9.22 -21.89 -22.94
CA HIS A 94 -8.10 -22.69 -23.43
C HIS A 94 -8.62 -23.76 -24.39
N TYR A 95 -8.47 -23.54 -25.70
CA TYR A 95 -8.79 -24.55 -26.71
C TYR A 95 -7.60 -25.50 -26.85
N TYR A 96 -7.68 -26.70 -26.26
CA TYR A 96 -6.63 -27.71 -26.40
C TYR A 96 -7.20 -28.98 -27.02
N HIS A 97 -6.49 -29.46 -28.04
CA HIS A 97 -6.75 -30.74 -28.67
C HIS A 97 -5.46 -31.23 -29.33
N GLU A 98 -5.13 -32.51 -29.19
CA GLU A 98 -3.86 -33.09 -29.65
C GLU A 98 -3.68 -32.98 -31.18
N ASN A 99 -4.78 -33.14 -31.93
CA ASN A 99 -4.77 -33.12 -33.40
C ASN A 99 -4.88 -31.73 -34.05
N VAL A 100 -4.76 -30.64 -33.27
CA VAL A 100 -4.88 -29.28 -33.82
C VAL A 100 -3.53 -28.62 -33.88
N THR A 101 -3.20 -28.04 -35.05
CA THR A 101 -1.95 -27.30 -35.23
C THR A 101 -1.96 -26.02 -34.40
N MET A 102 -0.78 -25.63 -33.90
CA MET A 102 -0.64 -24.40 -33.11
C MET A 102 -1.11 -23.15 -33.86
N GLU A 103 -0.97 -23.11 -35.18
CA GLU A 103 -1.46 -22.01 -36.00
C GLU A 103 -2.97 -21.82 -35.87
N ASN A 104 -3.74 -22.90 -35.95
CA ASN A 104 -5.19 -22.83 -35.78
C ASN A 104 -5.57 -22.42 -34.36
N LEU A 105 -4.86 -22.93 -33.34
CA LEU A 105 -5.05 -22.51 -31.95
C LEU A 105 -4.81 -21.02 -31.76
N CYS A 106 -3.72 -20.47 -32.31
CA CYS A 106 -3.45 -19.05 -32.25
C CYS A 106 -4.53 -18.24 -32.98
N ARG A 107 -4.98 -18.69 -34.16
CA ARG A 107 -6.04 -18.02 -34.94
C ARG A 107 -7.37 -17.94 -34.19
N LEU A 108 -7.76 -18.96 -33.42
CA LEU A 108 -8.96 -18.94 -32.58
C LEU A 108 -8.93 -17.81 -31.53
N HIS A 109 -7.74 -17.37 -31.13
CA HIS A 109 -7.55 -16.23 -30.23
C HIS A 109 -7.30 -14.89 -30.95
N GLY A 110 -7.34 -14.86 -32.29
CA GLY A 110 -6.91 -13.69 -33.07
C GLY A 110 -5.41 -13.39 -32.93
N TRP A 111 -4.61 -14.42 -32.65
CA TRP A 111 -3.16 -14.35 -32.47
C TRP A 111 -2.41 -14.96 -33.66
N GLY A 112 -1.20 -14.47 -33.92
CA GLY A 112 -0.30 -15.05 -34.92
C GLY A 112 0.64 -16.10 -34.31
N VAL A 113 1.30 -16.91 -35.12
CA VAL A 113 2.38 -17.81 -34.65
C VAL A 113 3.67 -17.00 -34.47
N ARG A 114 4.47 -17.31 -33.44
CA ARG A 114 5.81 -16.70 -33.26
C ARG A 114 6.85 -17.49 -34.04
N GLU A 115 7.74 -16.77 -34.73
CA GLU A 115 8.93 -17.33 -35.41
C GLU A 115 9.89 -18.01 -34.44
N THR A 116 10.02 -17.47 -33.22
CA THR A 116 10.85 -18.04 -32.16
C THR A 116 10.00 -18.41 -30.95
N PRO A 117 10.24 -19.58 -30.33
CA PRO A 117 9.54 -19.97 -29.11
C PRO A 117 9.75 -18.94 -28.00
N ARG A 118 8.82 -18.89 -27.04
CA ARG A 118 8.94 -17.94 -25.92
C ARG A 118 9.99 -18.43 -24.95
N ARG A 119 10.91 -17.53 -24.58
CA ARG A 119 11.84 -17.81 -23.48
C ARG A 119 11.07 -17.88 -22.18
N VAL A 120 11.19 -19.00 -21.49
CA VAL A 120 10.62 -19.23 -20.17
C VAL A 120 11.76 -19.13 -19.17
N PHE A 121 11.61 -18.26 -18.18
CA PHE A 121 12.59 -18.06 -17.11
C PHE A 121 12.00 -18.61 -15.83
N ASP A 122 12.76 -19.44 -15.12
CA ASP A 122 12.39 -19.90 -13.79
C ASP A 122 13.25 -19.19 -12.75
N ALA A 123 12.63 -18.32 -11.94
CA ALA A 123 13.32 -17.58 -10.89
C ALA A 123 12.99 -18.17 -9.52
N VAL A 124 13.99 -18.73 -8.85
CA VAL A 124 13.83 -19.43 -7.57
C VAL A 124 14.60 -18.70 -6.49
N LEU A 125 13.89 -18.33 -5.41
CA LEU A 125 14.52 -17.90 -4.15
C LEU A 125 14.94 -19.14 -3.38
N PHE A 126 16.23 -19.22 -3.02
CA PHE A 126 16.82 -20.42 -2.45
C PHE A 126 17.37 -20.19 -1.03
N SER A 127 17.09 -21.15 -0.15
CA SER A 127 17.56 -21.15 1.23
C SER A 127 18.45 -22.36 1.53
N ASN A 128 17.89 -23.54 1.80
CA ASN A 128 18.63 -24.74 2.23
C ASN A 128 18.15 -26.05 1.55
N GLU A 129 17.07 -26.00 0.76
CA GLU A 129 16.39 -27.15 0.18
C GLU A 129 17.07 -27.65 -1.11
N LEU A 130 18.30 -28.17 -0.98
CA LEU A 130 19.15 -28.59 -2.11
C LEU A 130 18.52 -29.71 -2.95
N ASP A 131 17.83 -30.64 -2.29
CA ASP A 131 17.12 -31.75 -2.90
C ASP A 131 15.95 -31.29 -3.77
N ILE A 132 15.13 -30.38 -3.25
CA ILE A 132 14.02 -29.77 -3.98
C ILE A 132 14.53 -29.00 -5.19
N LEU A 133 15.63 -28.24 -5.02
CA LEU A 133 16.26 -27.53 -6.14
C LEU A 133 16.73 -28.51 -7.22
N ALA A 134 17.34 -29.63 -6.82
CA ALA A 134 17.84 -30.63 -7.75
C ALA A 134 16.71 -31.33 -8.52
N ILE A 135 15.62 -31.72 -7.84
CA ILE A 135 14.43 -32.31 -8.47
C ILE A 135 13.82 -31.31 -9.45
N ARG A 136 13.56 -30.08 -9.00
CA ARG A 136 12.98 -29.01 -9.84
C ARG A 136 13.79 -28.80 -11.10
N TRP A 137 15.12 -28.75 -10.98
CA TRP A 137 15.98 -28.56 -12.14
C TRP A 137 15.89 -29.73 -13.11
N LYS A 138 15.96 -30.97 -12.63
CA LYS A 138 15.89 -32.17 -13.49
C LYS A 138 14.55 -32.26 -14.23
N GLU A 139 13.44 -31.96 -13.56
CA GLU A 139 12.10 -32.01 -14.14
C GLU A 139 11.85 -30.85 -15.14
N LEU A 140 12.32 -29.64 -14.81
CA LEU A 140 12.03 -28.45 -15.61
C LEU A 140 13.08 -28.13 -16.68
N HIS A 141 14.26 -28.78 -16.64
CA HIS A 141 15.35 -28.56 -17.59
C HIS A 141 14.93 -28.53 -19.07
N PRO A 142 14.08 -29.45 -19.58
CA PRO A 142 13.70 -29.41 -20.99
C PRO A 142 12.67 -28.32 -21.36
N TYR A 143 12.04 -27.68 -20.37
CA TYR A 143 10.95 -26.72 -20.59
C TYR A 143 11.34 -25.26 -20.33
N VAL A 144 12.34 -25.04 -19.48
CA VAL A 144 12.80 -23.71 -19.06
C VAL A 144 14.02 -23.31 -19.89
N SER A 145 14.02 -22.07 -20.40
CA SER A 145 15.14 -21.54 -21.16
C SER A 145 16.31 -21.11 -20.29
N GLU A 146 16.03 -20.58 -19.10
CA GLU A 146 17.05 -20.08 -18.18
C GLU A 146 16.55 -20.17 -16.74
N PHE A 147 17.35 -20.79 -15.87
CA PHE A 147 17.11 -20.81 -14.43
C PHE A 147 17.87 -19.67 -13.77
N ILE A 148 17.16 -18.88 -12.98
CA ILE A 148 17.67 -17.76 -12.20
C ILE A 148 17.56 -18.13 -10.73
N LEU A 149 18.70 -18.49 -10.14
CA LEU A 149 18.76 -18.82 -8.72
C LEU A 149 19.17 -17.58 -7.91
N LEU A 150 18.35 -17.22 -6.92
CA LEU A 150 18.62 -16.13 -6.00
C LEU A 150 18.86 -16.67 -4.60
N GLU A 151 20.11 -16.57 -4.14
CA GLU A 151 20.50 -16.95 -2.79
C GLU A 151 20.98 -15.71 -2.01
N SER A 152 20.46 -15.53 -0.80
CA SER A 152 20.88 -14.49 0.15
C SER A 152 21.76 -15.06 1.26
N ASN A 153 22.61 -14.23 1.86
CA ASN A 153 23.36 -14.56 3.09
C ASN A 153 22.59 -14.18 4.36
N SER A 154 21.31 -13.83 4.25
CA SER A 154 20.44 -13.48 5.36
C SER A 154 19.08 -14.19 5.26
N THR A 155 18.51 -14.56 6.40
CA THR A 155 17.14 -15.08 6.51
C THR A 155 16.12 -13.94 6.36
N PHE A 156 14.84 -14.29 6.25
CA PHE A 156 13.75 -13.31 6.22
C PHE A 156 13.71 -12.42 7.48
N THR A 157 14.21 -12.92 8.61
CA THR A 157 14.30 -12.18 9.89
C THR A 157 15.61 -11.40 10.06
N GLY A 158 16.49 -11.39 9.06
CA GLY A 158 17.76 -10.65 9.11
C GLY A 158 18.92 -11.41 9.76
N ILE A 159 18.76 -12.69 10.07
CA ILE A 159 19.81 -13.50 10.68
C ILE A 159 20.77 -13.98 9.60
N LYS A 160 22.09 -13.89 9.86
CA LYS A 160 23.11 -14.36 8.93
C LYS A 160 22.94 -15.86 8.65
N LYS A 161 22.85 -16.24 7.37
CA LYS A 161 22.80 -17.64 6.92
C LYS A 161 23.99 -17.97 6.01
N PRO A 162 24.53 -19.20 6.05
CA PRO A 162 25.50 -19.63 5.08
C PRO A 162 24.87 -19.73 3.67
N LEU A 163 25.72 -19.65 2.65
CA LEU A 163 25.32 -19.83 1.26
C LEU A 163 25.37 -21.34 0.94
N PHE A 164 24.24 -22.02 1.14
CA PHE A 164 24.10 -23.47 0.93
C PHE A 164 24.35 -23.86 -0.53
N PHE A 165 23.87 -23.10 -1.51
CA PHE A 165 24.09 -23.42 -2.91
C PHE A 165 25.55 -23.19 -3.31
N ALA A 166 26.13 -22.05 -2.90
CA ALA A 166 27.54 -21.78 -3.15
C ALA A 166 28.46 -22.86 -2.56
N ASN A 167 28.15 -23.35 -1.36
CA ASN A 167 28.92 -24.40 -0.68
C ASN A 167 28.74 -25.80 -1.30
N ASN A 168 27.65 -26.06 -2.01
CA ASN A 168 27.32 -27.37 -2.59
C ASN A 168 27.27 -27.34 -4.12
N ARG A 169 27.91 -26.34 -4.74
CA ARG A 169 27.84 -26.09 -6.19
C ARG A 169 28.29 -27.30 -7.01
N ASP A 170 29.23 -28.10 -6.49
CA ASP A 170 29.71 -29.32 -7.12
C ASP A 170 28.60 -30.36 -7.37
N GLN A 171 27.55 -30.39 -6.54
CA GLN A 171 26.42 -31.31 -6.70
C GLN A 171 25.54 -30.94 -7.90
N PHE A 172 25.63 -29.70 -8.38
CA PHE A 172 24.83 -29.16 -9.48
C PHE A 172 25.61 -29.07 -10.80
N LYS A 173 26.74 -29.77 -10.94
CA LYS A 173 27.50 -29.84 -12.20
C LYS A 173 26.67 -30.33 -13.38
N PHE A 174 25.67 -31.19 -13.14
CA PHE A 174 24.74 -31.65 -14.17
C PHE A 174 23.89 -30.53 -14.79
N ALA A 175 23.72 -29.42 -14.07
CA ALA A 175 22.99 -28.25 -14.53
C ALA A 175 23.90 -27.22 -15.22
N GLU A 176 25.22 -27.34 -15.08
CA GLU A 176 26.15 -26.38 -15.67
C GLU A 176 26.22 -26.55 -17.18
N VAL A 177 25.85 -25.48 -17.87
CA VAL A 177 25.96 -25.36 -19.33
C VAL A 177 27.44 -25.16 -19.68
N PRO A 178 27.99 -25.82 -20.72
CA PRO A 178 29.39 -25.69 -21.11
C PRO A 178 29.83 -24.23 -21.24
N ALA A 179 31.06 -23.94 -20.78
CA ALA A 179 31.55 -22.61 -20.42
C ALA A 179 31.68 -21.56 -21.55
N ASP A 180 31.25 -21.85 -22.77
CA ASP A 180 31.48 -21.02 -23.96
C ASP A 180 30.64 -19.71 -24.00
N LEU A 181 29.82 -19.44 -22.97
CA LEU A 181 28.85 -18.33 -22.98
C LEU A 181 28.83 -17.47 -21.69
N ARG A 182 29.97 -17.26 -21.03
CA ARG A 182 30.04 -16.41 -19.82
C ARG A 182 30.87 -15.14 -19.99
N HIS A 183 30.17 -14.02 -20.27
CA HIS A 183 30.64 -12.69 -19.90
C HIS A 183 29.67 -12.02 -18.90
N ARG A 184 30.24 -11.58 -17.77
CA ARG A 184 29.72 -10.68 -16.71
C ARG A 184 28.89 -11.27 -15.55
N GLY A 185 29.51 -11.22 -14.37
CA GLY A 185 29.00 -10.53 -13.17
C GLY A 185 27.85 -11.15 -12.38
N ARG A 186 28.19 -11.90 -11.31
CA ARG A 186 27.46 -12.12 -10.04
C ARG A 186 25.91 -12.18 -10.07
N ALA A 187 25.37 -12.92 -11.04
CA ALA A 187 24.19 -13.76 -10.92
C ALA A 187 24.56 -15.07 -11.62
N VAL A 188 24.22 -16.24 -11.06
CA VAL A 188 24.46 -17.51 -11.76
C VAL A 188 23.41 -17.62 -12.86
N ARG A 189 23.70 -16.95 -13.97
CA ARG A 189 22.93 -16.97 -15.21
C ARG A 189 23.26 -18.24 -15.97
N GLN A 190 22.42 -19.26 -15.85
CA GLN A 190 22.57 -20.51 -16.58
C GLN A 190 21.68 -20.45 -17.81
N ARG A 191 22.22 -19.95 -18.92
CA ARG A 191 21.52 -20.02 -20.22
C ARG A 191 21.41 -21.48 -20.59
N GLY A 192 20.21 -22.05 -20.58
CA GLY A 192 19.99 -23.32 -21.26
C GLY A 192 20.44 -23.19 -22.73
N GLU A 193 20.91 -24.30 -23.31
CA GLU A 193 21.03 -24.39 -24.76
C GLU A 193 19.74 -23.88 -25.43
N PRO A 194 19.81 -23.28 -26.63
CA PRO A 194 18.60 -22.92 -27.36
C PRO A 194 17.75 -24.19 -27.51
N LEU A 195 16.62 -24.25 -26.80
CA LEU A 195 15.69 -25.38 -26.69
C LEU A 195 15.60 -26.19 -28.00
N ARG A 196 16.48 -27.19 -28.16
CA ARG A 196 16.57 -27.99 -29.40
C ARG A 196 15.59 -29.16 -29.42
N ARG A 197 14.86 -29.41 -28.33
CA ARG A 197 13.83 -30.48 -28.26
C ARG A 197 12.61 -30.02 -27.48
N GLY A 198 11.45 -30.04 -28.13
CA GLY A 198 10.15 -30.16 -27.45
C GLY A 198 9.38 -28.87 -27.13
N VAL A 199 9.91 -27.67 -27.40
CA VAL A 199 9.12 -26.45 -27.13
C VAL A 199 8.23 -26.13 -28.32
N LEU A 200 6.95 -26.43 -28.13
CA LEU A 200 5.88 -26.11 -29.07
C LEU A 200 5.96 -24.64 -29.50
N PRO A 201 5.64 -24.34 -30.78
CA PRO A 201 5.46 -22.96 -31.23
C PRO A 201 4.50 -22.21 -30.30
N THR A 202 4.72 -20.93 -30.09
CA THR A 202 3.92 -20.11 -29.15
C THR A 202 3.19 -19.01 -29.90
N CYS A 203 2.02 -18.59 -29.40
CA CYS A 203 1.24 -17.54 -30.03
C CYS A 203 1.77 -16.13 -29.70
N ARG A 204 1.75 -15.24 -30.70
CA ARG A 204 2.01 -13.79 -30.61
C ARG A 204 0.66 -13.09 -30.40
N THR A 205 0.47 -12.47 -29.24
CA THR A 205 -0.73 -11.66 -28.97
C THR A 205 -0.91 -10.59 -30.04
N GLY A 206 -2.14 -10.40 -30.52
CA GLY A 206 -2.47 -9.36 -31.48
C GLY A 206 -2.35 -7.93 -30.92
N PRO A 207 -2.38 -6.90 -31.79
CA PRO A 207 -2.15 -5.50 -31.44
C PRO A 207 -3.12 -4.98 -30.36
N ALA A 208 -4.40 -5.38 -30.41
CA ALA A 208 -5.41 -4.97 -29.43
C ALA A 208 -5.15 -5.44 -27.98
N TYR A 209 -4.33 -6.47 -27.78
CA TYR A 209 -3.94 -6.95 -26.44
C TYR A 209 -2.66 -6.27 -25.92
N GLN A 210 -1.76 -5.88 -26.82
CA GLN A 210 -0.55 -5.13 -26.43
C GLN A 210 -0.91 -3.75 -25.89
N ASP A 211 -1.88 -3.08 -26.51
CA ASP A 211 -2.33 -1.73 -26.14
C ASP A 211 -2.89 -1.67 -24.70
N ARG A 212 -3.75 -2.64 -24.33
CA ARG A 212 -4.29 -2.76 -22.96
C ARG A 212 -3.23 -3.01 -21.89
N ARG A 213 -2.10 -3.63 -22.22
CA ARG A 213 -1.04 -3.92 -21.24
C ARG A 213 -0.14 -2.71 -20.97
N TYR A 214 0.00 -1.81 -21.93
CA TYR A 214 0.82 -0.60 -21.77
C TYR A 214 0.07 0.57 -21.14
N HIS A 215 -1.26 0.65 -21.35
CA HIS A 215 -2.10 1.71 -20.79
C HIS A 215 -2.73 1.38 -19.43
N GLY A 216 -2.31 0.29 -18.78
CA GLY A 216 -2.70 -0.04 -17.41
C GLY A 216 -1.95 0.80 -16.38
N ARG A 217 -2.24 2.10 -16.29
CA ARG A 217 -2.15 2.86 -15.04
C ARG A 217 -3.55 3.08 -14.48
#